data_AF-A0A2H0ATY5-F1
#
_entry.id   AF-A0A2H0ATY5-F1
#
_cell.length_a   1.000
_cell.length_b   1.000
_cell.length_c   1.000
_cell.angle_alpha   90.00
_cell.angle_beta   90.00
_cell.angle_gamma   90.00
#
_symmetry.space_group_name_H-M   'P 1'
#
loop_
_entity.id
_entity.type
_entity.pdbx_description
1 polymer ?
#
loop_
_entity_poly.entity_id
_entity_poly.type
_entity_poly.pdbx_seq_one_letter_code
_entity_poly.pdbx_strand_id
1 'polypeptide(L)' 'MIGLGYVGLVAACCLANSGHQVTCVETNESRLKLLNQGLSPIHEKGIDQLLKQGISSGRLTFSSALSAPLPQEP' A
#
# COMPACT_ATOMS: atom_id res chain seq x y z
N MET A 1 3.99 -1.30 5.40
CA MET A 1 4.88 -0.97 4.27
C MET A 1 5.23 0.51 4.35
N ILE A 2 6.52 0.87 4.31
CA ILE A 2 6.96 2.27 4.25
C ILE A 2 7.63 2.48 2.89
N GLY A 3 7.16 3.50 2.15
CA GLY A 3 7.62 3.78 0.79
C GLY A 3 6.89 2.94 -0.26
N LEU A 4 6.26 3.61 -1.23
CA LEU A 4 5.40 3.00 -2.26
C LEU A 4 5.91 3.28 -3.67
N GLY A 5 7.23 3.17 -3.84
CA GLY A 5 7.84 3.02 -5.17
C GLY A 5 7.54 1.63 -5.77
N TYR A 6 8.31 1.23 -6.77
CA TYR A 6 8.12 -0.05 -7.45
C TYR A 6 8.09 -1.26 -6.48
N VAL A 7 9.18 -1.45 -5.74
CA VAL A 7 9.33 -2.56 -4.78
C VAL A 7 8.26 -2.49 -3.69
N GLY A 8 8.06 -1.28 -3.16
CA GLY A 8 7.13 -1.01 -2.06
C GLY A 8 5.70 -1.41 -2.39
N LEU A 9 5.20 -0.92 -3.52
CA LEU A 9 3.81 -1.13 -3.89
C LEU A 9 3.55 -2.57 -4.35
N VAL A 10 4.46 -3.15 -5.15
CA VAL A 10 4.32 -4.53 -5.62
C VAL A 10 4.31 -5.50 -4.44
N ALA A 11 5.26 -5.38 -3.51
CA ALA A 11 5.31 -6.26 -2.35
C ALA A 11 4.07 -6.08 -1.44
N ALA A 12 3.60 -4.85 -1.22
CA ALA A 12 2.38 -4.59 -0.45
C ALA A 12 1.14 -5.26 -1.08
N CYS A 13 0.96 -5.12 -2.39
CA CYS A 13 -0.12 -5.76 -3.13
C CYS A 13 -0.04 -7.30 -3.06
N CYS A 14 1.15 -7.88 -3.23
CA CYS A 14 1.36 -9.32 -3.13
C CYS A 14 1.03 -9.84 -1.72
N LEU A 15 1.51 -9.16 -0.67
CA LEU A 15 1.22 -9.53 0.72
C LEU A 15 -0.28 -9.44 1.03
N ALA A 16 -0.94 -8.37 0.60
CA ALA A 16 -2.38 -8.22 0.78
C ALA A 16 -3.15 -9.33 0.06
N ASN A 17 -2.78 -9.64 -1.19
CA ASN A 17 -3.37 -10.72 -1.98
C ASN A 17 -3.21 -12.09 -1.29
N SER A 18 -2.05 -12.36 -0.69
CA SER A 18 -1.76 -13.58 0.07
C SER A 18 -2.48 -13.69 1.42
N GLY A 19 -3.22 -12.66 1.85
CA GLY A 19 -4.04 -12.72 3.07
C GLY A 19 -3.60 -11.81 4.21
N HIS A 20 -2.48 -11.11 4.08
CA HIS A 20 -1.96 -10.25 5.14
C HIS A 20 -2.69 -8.90 5.19
N GLN A 21 -2.85 -8.35 6.39
CA GLN A 21 -3.23 -6.94 6.55
C GLN A 21 -2.00 -6.08 6.35
N VAL A 22 -2.06 -5.15 5.40
CA VAL A 22 -0.94 -4.30 5.01
C VAL A 22 -1.38 -2.84 5.06
N THR A 23 -0.79 -2.08 5.98
CA THR A 23 -0.89 -0.62 5.99
C THR A 23 0.32 -0.03 5.29
N CYS A 24 0.06 0.82 4.30
CA CYS A 24 1.04 1.48 3.47
C CYS A 24 1.16 2.96 3.86
N VAL A 25 2.37 3.42 4.13
CA VAL A 25 2.64 4.84 4.44
C VAL A 25 3.25 5.53 3.23
N GLU A 26 2.60 6.62 2.80
CA GLU A 26 3.01 7.47 1.68
C GLU A 26 2.91 8.94 2.08
N THR A 27 4.03 9.65 2.02
CA THR A 27 4.13 11.05 2.42
C THR A 27 3.75 12.01 1.30
N ASN A 28 3.79 11.56 0.04
CA ASN A 28 3.36 12.37 -1.09
C ASN A 28 1.83 12.31 -1.25
N GLU A 29 1.16 13.41 -0.93
CA GLU A 29 -0.31 13.51 -0.95
C GLU A 29 -0.94 13.18 -2.32
N SER A 30 -0.29 13.58 -3.42
CA SER A 30 -0.78 13.29 -4.77
C SER A 30 -0.77 11.79 -5.06
N ARG A 31 0.30 11.09 -4.66
CA ARG A 31 0.40 9.63 -4.79
C ARG A 31 -0.61 8.94 -3.87
N LEU A 32 -0.73 9.40 -2.63
CA LEU A 32 -1.68 8.88 -1.66
C LEU A 32 -3.13 8.97 -2.16
N LYS A 33 -3.50 10.09 -2.82
CA LYS A 33 -4.82 10.26 -3.43
C LYS A 33 -5.09 9.24 -4.54
N LEU A 34 -4.12 9.01 -5.42
CA LEU A 34 -4.22 7.99 -6.48
C LEU A 34 -4.40 6.59 -5.89
N LEU A 35 -3.57 6.25 -4.91
CA LEU A 35 -3.61 4.94 -4.26
C LEU A 35 -4.96 4.66 -3.57
N ASN A 36 -5.53 5.65 -2.87
CA ASN A 36 -6.86 5.54 -2.27
C ASN A 36 -7.99 5.37 -3.30
N GLN A 37 -7.77 5.78 -4.55
CA GLN A 37 -8.69 5.56 -5.67
C GLN A 37 -8.46 4.21 -6.38
N GLY A 38 -7.50 3.40 -5.90
CA GLY A 38 -7.11 2.17 -6.57
C GLY A 38 -6.39 2.42 -7.90
N LEU A 39 -5.66 3.53 -8.00
CA LEU A 39 -4.81 3.86 -9.14
C LEU A 39 -3.34 3.78 -8.73
N SER A 40 -2.57 3.00 -9.47
CA SER A 40 -1.14 2.85 -9.21
C SER A 40 -0.33 4.07 -9.68
N PRO A 41 0.54 4.65 -8.84
CA PRO A 41 1.48 5.69 -9.23
C PRO A 41 2.75 5.15 -9.94
N ILE A 42 2.81 3.84 -10.20
CA ILE A 42 3.87 3.18 -10.98
C ILE A 42 3.25 2.41 -12.16
N HIS A 43 4.03 2.22 -13.21
CA HIS A 43 3.63 1.41 -14.35
C HIS A 43 4.11 -0.04 -14.17
N GLU A 44 3.19 -0.93 -13.81
CA GLU A 44 3.42 -2.39 -13.75
C GLU A 44 2.16 -3.11 -14.23
N LYS A 45 2.32 -4.19 -15.00
CA LYS A 45 1.19 -4.90 -15.60
C LYS A 45 0.39 -5.62 -14.51
N GLY A 46 -0.90 -5.30 -14.39
CA GLY A 46 -1.81 -5.97 -13.46
C GLY A 46 -1.81 -5.44 -12.03
N ILE A 47 -0.96 -4.46 -11.71
CA ILE A 47 -0.88 -3.91 -10.35
C ILE A 47 -2.17 -3.19 -9.94
N ASP A 48 -2.84 -2.47 -10.85
CA ASP A 48 -4.09 -1.76 -10.56
C ASP A 48 -5.20 -2.73 -10.13
N GLN A 49 -5.22 -3.94 -10.69
CA GLN A 49 -6.19 -4.96 -10.32
C GLN A 49 -5.90 -5.48 -8.91
N LEU A 50 -4.64 -5.81 -8.60
CA LEU A 50 -4.24 -6.27 -7.26
C LEU A 50 -4.47 -5.19 -6.20
N LEU A 51 -4.18 -3.93 -6.54
CA LEU A 51 -4.42 -2.78 -5.69
C LEU A 51 -5.91 -2.66 -5.33
N LYS A 52 -6.79 -2.68 -6.33
CA LYS A 52 -8.25 -2.62 -6.13
C LYS A 52 -8.78 -3.81 -5.33
N GLN A 53 -8.28 -5.01 -5.58
CA GLN A 53 -8.66 -6.21 -4.81
C GLN A 53 -8.21 -6.10 -3.34
N GLY A 54 -6.98 -5.66 -3.11
CA GLY A 54 -6.46 -5.42 -1.76
C GLY A 54 -7.31 -4.41 -0.99
N ILE A 55 -7.63 -3.26 -1.62
CA ILE A 55 -8.47 -2.20 -1.04
C ILE A 55 -9.88 -2.73 -0.76
N SER A 56 -10.53 -3.35 -1.74
CA SER A 56 -11.90 -3.87 -1.62
C SER A 56 -12.02 -4.94 -0.53
N SER A 57 -10.98 -5.76 -0.36
CA SER A 57 -10.94 -6.77 0.71
C SER A 57 -10.64 -6.20 2.10
N GLY A 58 -10.35 -4.89 2.23
CA GLY A 58 -9.93 -4.24 3.46
C GLY A 58 -8.52 -4.62 3.95
N ARG A 59 -7.80 -5.46 3.19
CA ARG A 59 -6.44 -5.93 3.55
C ARG A 59 -5.34 -4.95 3.17
N LEU A 60 -5.61 -4.00 2.28
CA LEU A 60 -4.65 -2.98 1.88
C LEU A 60 -5.19 -1.58 2.22
N THR A 61 -4.49 -0.87 3.12
CA THR A 61 -4.85 0.49 3.53
C THR A 61 -3.70 1.46 3.32
N PHE A 62 -4.02 2.74 3.14
CA PHE A 62 -3.03 3.80 2.93
C PHE A 62 -3.18 4.89 3.98
N SER A 63 -2.07 5.42 4.46
CA SER A 63 -2.00 6.50 5.44
C SER A 63 -0.86 7.47 5.09
N SER A 64 -0.99 8.73 5.48
CA SER A 64 0.08 9.73 5.37
C SER A 64 1.13 9.61 6.48
N ALA A 65 0.83 8.88 7.55
CA ALA A 65 1.71 8.72 8.71
C ALA A 65 1.59 7.33 9.32
N LEU A 66 2.60 6.93 10.10
CA LEU A 66 2.49 5.79 10.99
C LEU A 66 1.47 6.12 12.09
N SER A 67 0.54 5.19 12.33
CA SER A 67 -0.49 5.35 13.37
C SER A 67 0.06 5.11 14.79
N ALA A 68 1.20 4.44 14.92
CA ALA A 68 1.88 4.18 16.18
C ALA A 68 3.40 4.09 15.98
N PRO A 69 4.22 4.42 17.00
CA PRO A 69 5.64 4.10 16.99
C PRO A 69 5.84 2.60 16.76
N LEU A 70 6.81 2.24 15.93
CA LEU A 70 7.19 0.84 15.78
C LEU A 70 7.66 0.30 17.15
N PRO A 71 7.30 -0.94 17.51
CA PRO A 71 7.86 -1.59 18.69
C PRO A 71 9.38 -1.48 18.63
N GLN A 72 9.98 -0.93 19.69
CA GLN A 72 11.43 -0.92 19.83
C GLN A 72 11.81 -2.33 20.28
N GLU A 73 12.62 -3.04 19.51
CA GLU A 73 13.25 -4.27 20.00
C GLU A 73 14.19 -3.91 21.17
N PRO A 74 14.27 -4.75 22.21
CA PRO A 74 15.07 -4.48 23.40
C PRO A 74 16.57 -4.36 23.13
#